data_AF-A0A7W0H1J9-F1
#
_entry.id   AF-A0A7W0H1J9-F1
#
_cell.length_a   1.000
_cell.length_b   1.000
_cell.length_c   1.000
_cell.angle_alpha   90.00
_cell.angle_beta   90.00
_cell.angle_gamma   90.00
#
_symmetry.space_group_name_H-M   'P 1'
#
loop_
_entity.id
_entity.type
_entity.pdbx_description
1 polymer ?
#
loop_
_entity_poly.entity_id
_entity_poly.type
_entity_poly.pdbx_seq_one_letter_code
_entity_poly.pdbx_strand_id
1 'polypeptide(L)'
;MAPVRYLETGVLHCGDNEHLLAEFPAACIDLIYLDPPFFSNKNYEVIWGDEAEVRSFEDRWEGGIQHYIGWMKPRLRQMQRILKPEGSIYLHCDPAASHYLKVLMDELFGTRSYRNEIIWKRTTAHSSAKRWAPVHDVLLYYGNGKTPVWNPPREDYDPAYLDRYYKFDDGDGRLYWRADITGAGTRKGSTGQPWRGVDPTAIGRHWMVPPDELDQLDAEGRIYWPPKGKMPQHKRYREDLKGKAVSDIWAEIDRINPVGAERLGYPTQKPEALLERIVRASSNPGDIVLDPFCGCGTTIAVAHQLKREWIGIDISPTAVNLMKRRMTKQGATVKAEGLPISATDLKSLRPFEFQNWVIQRVIGTHSPRKSGDMGIDGYSFFEQLPIQVKQSESVGRNVVDNFETAVERSGKHMGYIVAFSFTRGAHEEAARAKARGKAAIVLVKVADLVRLGDLIESADDNDQVPDLTRETPDLMRLFSAAQERGPDRALPMARRRDARPANKELIESARARKVGVETPRA
;
A
#
# COMPACT_ATOMS: atom_id res chain seq x y z
N MET A 1 35.80 -7.46 18.79
CA MET A 1 34.35 -7.45 18.53
C MET A 1 34.07 -6.39 17.48
N ALA A 2 33.43 -6.74 16.37
CA ALA A 2 32.92 -5.71 15.44
C ALA A 2 31.89 -4.85 16.20
N PRO A 3 31.85 -3.53 15.97
CA PRO A 3 30.87 -2.68 16.62
C PRO A 3 29.46 -3.19 16.28
N VAL A 4 28.62 -3.36 17.30
CA VAL A 4 27.20 -3.66 17.12
C VAL A 4 26.61 -2.46 16.39
N ARG A 5 26.32 -2.61 15.09
CA ARG A 5 25.57 -1.61 14.34
C ARG A 5 24.12 -1.67 14.84
N TYR A 6 23.71 -0.66 15.57
CA TYR A 6 22.31 -0.47 15.94
C TYR A 6 21.50 -0.25 14.66
N LEU A 7 20.41 -1.00 14.49
CA LEU A 7 19.46 -0.76 13.40
C LEU A 7 18.44 0.26 13.90
N GLU A 8 18.47 1.46 13.35
CA GLU A 8 17.50 2.51 13.65
C GLU A 8 16.15 2.21 12.99
N THR A 9 15.05 2.36 13.73
CA THR A 9 13.67 2.16 13.26
C THR A 9 12.94 3.50 13.18
N GLY A 10 11.75 3.52 12.55
CA GLY A 10 11.06 4.78 12.25
C GLY A 10 11.70 5.57 11.11
N VAL A 11 12.48 4.87 10.27
CA VAL A 11 13.27 5.47 9.19
C VAL A 11 12.66 5.13 7.82
N LEU A 12 12.59 6.14 6.97
CA LEU A 12 12.28 6.04 5.55
C LEU A 12 13.54 6.29 4.73
N HIS A 13 14.04 5.29 4.01
CA HIS A 13 15.19 5.43 3.14
C HIS A 13 14.76 5.67 1.69
N CYS A 14 15.29 6.72 1.08
CA CYS A 14 15.20 7.01 -0.34
C CYS A 14 16.45 6.45 -1.05
N GLY A 15 16.31 5.38 -1.81
CA GLY A 15 17.45 4.78 -2.53
C GLY A 15 17.20 3.37 -3.04
N ASP A 16 18.23 2.78 -3.64
CA ASP A 16 18.18 1.38 -4.08
C ASP A 16 18.21 0.46 -2.86
N ASN A 17 17.15 -0.34 -2.71
CA ASN A 17 17.01 -1.24 -1.58
C ASN A 17 18.10 -2.32 -1.53
N GLU A 18 18.69 -2.74 -2.65
CA GLU A 18 19.75 -3.74 -2.64
C GLU A 18 20.97 -3.27 -1.85
N HIS A 19 21.40 -2.03 -2.09
CA HIS A 19 22.55 -1.43 -1.41
C HIS A 19 22.24 -1.13 0.05
N LEU A 20 21.07 -0.55 0.34
CA LEU A 20 20.66 -0.22 1.70
C LEU A 20 20.54 -1.47 2.57
N LEU A 21 19.88 -2.52 2.06
CA LEU A 21 19.73 -3.78 2.79
C LEU A 21 21.06 -4.49 3.01
N ALA A 22 22.10 -4.25 2.19
CA ALA A 22 23.43 -4.80 2.42
C ALA A 22 24.10 -4.25 3.69
N GLU A 23 23.71 -3.06 4.15
CA GLU A 23 24.25 -2.42 5.35
C GLU A 23 23.59 -2.90 6.65
N PHE A 24 22.41 -3.51 6.54
CA PHE A 24 21.61 -3.96 7.69
C PHE A 24 22.29 -5.15 8.37
N PRO A 25 22.25 -5.26 9.72
CA PRO A 25 22.70 -6.45 10.43
C PRO A 25 21.96 -7.72 9.97
N ALA A 26 22.59 -8.88 10.09
CA ALA A 26 21.87 -10.14 9.83
C ALA A 26 20.82 -10.40 10.93
N ALA A 27 19.75 -11.14 10.59
CA ALA A 27 18.69 -11.55 11.52
C ALA A 27 18.15 -10.42 12.43
N CYS A 28 17.82 -9.28 11.83
CA CYS A 28 17.30 -8.10 12.54
C CYS A 28 15.81 -7.80 12.29
N ILE A 29 15.21 -8.36 11.23
CA ILE A 29 13.82 -8.07 10.83
C ILE A 29 12.89 -9.23 11.21
N ASP A 30 11.71 -8.92 11.76
CA ASP A 30 10.70 -9.91 12.15
C ASP A 30 9.72 -10.21 11.01
N LEU A 31 9.30 -9.18 10.27
CA LEU A 31 8.37 -9.32 9.16
C LEU A 31 8.81 -8.49 7.96
N ILE A 32 8.88 -9.13 6.79
CA ILE A 32 9.07 -8.45 5.51
C ILE A 32 7.80 -8.59 4.68
N TYR A 33 7.21 -7.49 4.26
CA TYR A 33 6.23 -7.48 3.17
C TYR A 33 6.85 -6.74 2.01
N LEU A 34 6.76 -7.30 0.81
CA LEU A 34 7.27 -6.66 -0.40
C LEU A 34 6.26 -6.77 -1.54
N ASP A 35 6.12 -5.65 -2.23
CA ASP A 35 5.26 -5.45 -3.40
C ASP A 35 6.11 -4.86 -4.55
N PRO A 36 7.08 -5.65 -5.08
CA PRO A 36 7.94 -5.18 -6.16
C PRO A 36 7.12 -4.90 -7.44
N PRO A 37 7.69 -4.24 -8.47
CA PRO A 37 7.07 -4.19 -9.79
C PRO A 37 6.75 -5.60 -10.31
N PHE A 38 5.55 -5.82 -10.85
CA PHE A 38 5.02 -7.17 -11.13
C PHE A 38 5.51 -7.81 -12.43
N PHE A 39 6.38 -7.17 -13.21
CA PHE A 39 6.70 -7.59 -14.58
C PHE A 39 5.43 -7.65 -15.47
N SER A 40 4.45 -6.81 -15.18
CA SER A 40 3.16 -6.81 -15.84
C SER A 40 3.20 -6.27 -17.28
N ASN A 41 4.36 -5.79 -17.75
CA ASN A 41 4.61 -5.16 -19.04
C ASN A 41 3.72 -3.93 -19.30
N LYS A 42 3.34 -3.24 -18.21
CA LYS A 42 2.43 -2.09 -18.21
C LYS A 42 3.15 -0.82 -17.81
N ASN A 43 2.57 0.29 -18.25
CA ASN A 43 2.91 1.62 -17.78
C ASN A 43 1.83 2.01 -16.76
N TYR A 44 2.22 2.19 -15.50
CA TYR A 44 1.29 2.50 -14.40
C TYR A 44 1.26 3.98 -14.10
N GLU A 45 0.10 4.57 -14.25
CA GLU A 45 -0.08 6.01 -14.13
C GLU A 45 -0.33 6.43 -12.67
N VAL A 46 0.60 7.19 -12.10
CA VAL A 46 0.47 7.90 -10.82
C VAL A 46 -0.53 9.04 -10.99
N ILE A 47 -1.53 9.12 -10.11
CA ILE A 47 -2.53 10.20 -10.08
C ILE A 47 -2.49 10.91 -8.72
N TRP A 48 -1.94 12.12 -8.66
CA TRP A 48 -1.85 12.87 -7.41
C TRP A 48 -3.02 13.86 -7.26
N GLY A 49 -3.81 13.69 -6.19
CA GLY A 49 -4.88 14.62 -5.81
C GLY A 49 -6.21 14.44 -6.55
N ASP A 50 -7.17 15.33 -6.25
CA ASP A 50 -8.54 15.34 -6.83
C ASP A 50 -8.58 15.80 -8.30
N GLU A 51 -7.43 15.92 -8.98
CA GLU A 51 -7.37 16.33 -10.38
C GLU A 51 -6.47 15.40 -11.20
N ALA A 52 -6.95 15.12 -12.41
CA ALA A 52 -6.55 14.12 -13.39
C ALA A 52 -5.10 14.23 -13.90
N GLU A 53 -4.09 14.18 -13.04
CA GLU A 53 -2.73 13.94 -13.51
C GLU A 53 -2.46 12.44 -13.64
N VAL A 54 -1.82 12.03 -14.73
CA VAL A 54 -1.63 10.63 -15.09
C VAL A 54 -0.16 10.46 -15.51
N ARG A 55 0.69 9.83 -14.68
CA ARG A 55 2.13 9.66 -14.99
C ARG A 55 2.69 8.27 -14.76
N SER A 56 3.17 7.65 -15.84
CA SER A 56 3.63 6.27 -15.89
C SER A 56 4.95 6.01 -15.16
N PHE A 57 4.99 5.05 -14.24
CA PHE A 57 6.19 4.22 -14.04
C PHE A 57 6.11 3.00 -14.97
N GLU A 58 7.22 2.65 -15.62
CA GLU A 58 7.25 1.52 -16.55
C GLU A 58 7.60 0.25 -15.78
N ASP A 59 6.66 -0.69 -15.72
CA ASP A 59 6.91 -2.07 -15.30
C ASP A 59 7.20 -2.92 -16.55
N ARG A 60 8.19 -2.44 -17.32
CA ARG A 60 8.69 -3.03 -18.55
C ARG A 60 10.16 -3.33 -18.38
N TRP A 61 10.53 -4.56 -18.71
CA TRP A 61 11.87 -5.08 -18.46
C TRP A 61 12.45 -5.53 -19.79
N GLU A 62 13.33 -4.71 -20.34
CA GLU A 62 14.11 -5.06 -21.52
C GLU A 62 14.95 -6.31 -21.20
N GLY A 63 14.86 -7.35 -22.04
CA GLY A 63 15.43 -8.67 -21.73
C GLY A 63 14.48 -9.68 -21.07
N GLY A 64 13.24 -9.29 -20.78
CA GLY A 64 12.17 -10.19 -20.36
C GLY A 64 12.31 -10.74 -18.94
N ILE A 65 11.58 -11.83 -18.65
CA ILE A 65 11.40 -12.34 -17.27
C ILE A 65 12.73 -12.69 -16.59
N GLN A 66 13.72 -13.18 -17.34
CA GLN A 66 15.03 -13.55 -16.78
C GLN A 66 15.80 -12.33 -16.28
N HIS A 67 15.67 -11.18 -16.95
CA HIS A 67 16.27 -9.93 -16.48
C HIS A 67 15.63 -9.46 -15.18
N TYR A 68 14.29 -9.50 -15.08
CA TYR A 68 13.55 -9.19 -13.86
C TYR A 68 13.94 -10.12 -12.68
N ILE A 69 14.02 -11.43 -12.93
CA ILE A 69 14.46 -12.41 -11.92
C ILE A 69 15.92 -12.16 -11.50
N GLY A 70 16.79 -11.81 -12.45
CA GLY A 70 18.17 -11.40 -12.17
C GLY A 70 18.25 -10.16 -11.26
N TRP A 71 17.35 -9.20 -11.46
CA TRP A 71 17.24 -7.99 -10.63
C TRP A 71 16.65 -8.27 -9.22
N MET A 72 15.66 -9.17 -9.11
CA MET A 72 15.07 -9.56 -7.82
C MET A 72 16.01 -10.40 -6.95
N LYS A 73 16.84 -11.25 -7.56
CA LYS A 73 17.72 -12.21 -6.86
C LYS A 73 18.63 -11.58 -5.80
N PRO A 74 19.42 -10.54 -6.08
CA PRO A 74 20.30 -9.95 -5.05
C PRO A 74 19.51 -9.30 -3.91
N ARG A 75 18.35 -8.69 -4.20
CA ARG A 75 17.45 -8.09 -3.20
C ARG A 75 16.88 -9.13 -2.25
N LEU A 76 16.31 -10.20 -2.80
CA LEU A 76 15.78 -11.32 -2.00
C LEU A 76 16.87 -12.02 -1.18
N ARG A 77 18.11 -12.10 -1.69
CA ARG A 77 19.25 -12.62 -0.94
C ARG A 77 19.57 -11.75 0.28
N GLN A 78 19.50 -10.43 0.17
CA GLN A 78 19.66 -9.55 1.34
C GLN A 78 18.50 -9.73 2.32
N MET A 79 17.26 -9.82 1.84
CA MET A 79 16.08 -10.06 2.68
C MET A 79 16.18 -11.39 3.45
N GLN A 80 16.67 -12.45 2.81
CA GLN A 80 16.92 -13.75 3.47
C GLN A 80 17.95 -13.63 4.60
N ARG A 81 19.02 -12.85 4.39
CA ARG A 81 20.08 -12.63 5.39
C ARG A 81 19.60 -11.85 6.62
N ILE A 82 18.76 -10.83 6.41
CA ILE A 82 18.32 -9.93 7.50
C ILE A 82 17.10 -10.46 8.25
N LEU A 83 16.37 -11.44 7.71
CA LEU A 83 15.20 -12.01 8.35
C LEU A 83 15.60 -12.86 9.57
N LYS A 84 14.93 -12.66 10.70
CA LYS A 84 15.13 -13.47 11.92
C LYS A 84 14.71 -14.94 11.70
N PRO A 85 15.18 -15.89 12.51
CA PRO A 85 14.75 -17.30 12.42
C PRO A 85 13.24 -17.47 12.61
N GLU A 86 12.61 -16.69 13.47
CA GLU A 86 11.17 -16.67 13.72
C GLU A 86 10.41 -15.78 12.73
N GLY A 87 11.13 -15.12 11.82
CA GLY A 87 10.60 -14.12 10.92
C GLY A 87 9.85 -14.68 9.71
N SER A 88 8.99 -13.84 9.14
CA SER A 88 8.15 -14.15 7.98
C SER A 88 8.40 -13.18 6.83
N ILE A 89 8.25 -13.67 5.59
CA ILE A 89 8.30 -12.84 4.39
C ILE A 89 7.11 -13.12 3.49
N TYR A 90 6.48 -12.05 3.00
CA TYR A 90 5.35 -12.07 2.09
C TYR A 90 5.71 -11.35 0.80
N LEU A 91 5.79 -12.09 -0.31
CA LEU A 91 6.05 -11.53 -1.63
C LEU A 91 4.73 -11.42 -2.41
N HIS A 92 4.28 -10.19 -2.66
CA HIS A 92 3.12 -9.90 -3.50
C HIS A 92 3.54 -9.81 -4.97
N CYS A 93 2.84 -10.52 -5.85
CA CYS A 93 3.07 -10.48 -7.29
C CYS A 93 1.81 -10.81 -8.09
N ASP A 94 1.82 -10.51 -9.39
CA ASP A 94 0.79 -11.00 -10.29
C ASP A 94 1.09 -12.45 -10.78
N PRO A 95 0.09 -13.15 -11.36
CA PRO A 95 0.29 -14.50 -11.89
C PRO A 95 1.31 -14.63 -13.04
N ALA A 96 1.74 -13.53 -13.68
CA ALA A 96 2.71 -13.57 -14.77
C ALA A 96 4.14 -13.80 -14.25
N ALA A 97 4.46 -13.29 -13.06
CA ALA A 97 5.76 -13.46 -12.43
C ALA A 97 5.79 -14.49 -11.29
N SER A 98 4.63 -14.82 -10.68
CA SER A 98 4.55 -15.59 -9.43
C SER A 98 5.33 -16.90 -9.43
N HIS A 99 5.22 -17.71 -10.48
CA HIS A 99 5.89 -19.01 -10.58
C HIS A 99 7.42 -18.89 -10.63
N TYR A 100 7.94 -17.89 -11.35
CA TYR A 100 9.38 -17.63 -11.45
C TYR A 100 9.93 -17.12 -10.12
N LEU A 101 9.18 -16.22 -9.46
CA LEU A 101 9.51 -15.72 -8.13
C LEU A 101 9.44 -16.84 -7.08
N LYS A 102 8.47 -17.75 -7.17
CA LYS A 102 8.36 -18.92 -6.30
C LYS A 102 9.59 -19.82 -6.39
N VAL A 103 10.05 -20.11 -7.60
CA VAL A 103 11.28 -20.91 -7.81
C VAL A 103 12.50 -20.19 -7.23
N LEU A 104 12.61 -18.88 -7.42
CA LEU A 104 13.70 -18.07 -6.83
C LEU A 104 13.62 -18.05 -5.29
N MET A 105 12.42 -17.92 -4.72
CA MET A 105 12.20 -17.98 -3.28
C MET A 105 12.55 -19.36 -2.71
N ASP A 106 12.23 -20.44 -3.40
CA ASP A 106 12.66 -21.80 -3.02
C ASP A 106 14.18 -21.98 -3.09
N GLU A 107 14.84 -21.40 -4.09
CA GLU A 107 16.31 -21.42 -4.20
C GLU A 107 16.97 -20.73 -2.99
N LEU A 108 16.41 -19.59 -2.55
CA LEU A 108 17.03 -18.74 -1.51
C LEU A 108 16.62 -19.15 -0.08
N PHE A 109 15.33 -19.39 0.17
CA PHE A 109 14.81 -19.68 1.50
C PHE A 109 14.68 -21.19 1.77
N GLY A 110 14.70 -22.01 0.72
CA GLY A 110 14.47 -23.45 0.80
C GLY A 110 12.99 -23.83 0.77
N THR A 111 12.69 -24.98 0.14
CA THR A 111 11.31 -25.48 -0.04
C THR A 111 10.58 -25.79 1.27
N ARG A 112 11.30 -26.03 2.37
CA ARG A 112 10.71 -26.26 3.71
C ARG A 112 10.25 -24.97 4.39
N SER A 113 10.74 -23.82 3.93
CA SER A 113 10.39 -22.51 4.45
C SER A 113 9.09 -21.98 3.83
N TYR A 114 8.70 -22.51 2.66
CA TYR A 114 7.42 -22.22 2.02
C TYR A 114 6.26 -22.67 2.92
N ARG A 115 5.28 -21.79 3.12
CA ARG A 115 4.12 -22.04 3.98
C ARG A 115 2.86 -22.23 3.16
N ASN A 116 2.49 -21.23 2.36
CA ASN A 116 1.38 -21.30 1.44
C ASN A 116 1.46 -20.20 0.36
N GLU A 117 0.64 -20.39 -0.67
CA GLU A 117 0.32 -19.40 -1.68
C GLU A 117 -1.06 -18.85 -1.35
N ILE A 118 -1.17 -17.53 -1.22
CA ILE A 118 -2.41 -16.84 -0.89
C ILE A 118 -2.93 -16.14 -2.13
N ILE A 119 -4.19 -16.37 -2.46
CA ILE A 119 -4.88 -15.76 -3.60
C ILE A 119 -5.74 -14.61 -3.12
N TRP A 120 -5.37 -13.38 -3.50
CA TRP A 120 -6.15 -12.19 -3.20
C TRP A 120 -6.97 -11.75 -4.41
N LYS A 121 -8.29 -11.90 -4.34
CA LYS A 121 -9.20 -11.47 -5.40
C LYS A 121 -9.43 -9.96 -5.30
N ARG A 122 -8.73 -9.21 -6.15
CA ARG A 122 -8.73 -7.73 -6.17
C ARG A 122 -9.80 -7.09 -7.05
N THR A 123 -10.43 -7.84 -7.95
CA THR A 123 -11.45 -7.31 -8.86
C THR A 123 -12.46 -8.38 -9.25
N THR A 124 -13.49 -7.99 -10.01
CA THR A 124 -14.47 -8.89 -10.61
C THR A 124 -14.16 -9.13 -12.08
N ALA A 125 -14.72 -10.21 -12.63
CA ALA A 125 -14.64 -10.49 -14.06
C ALA A 125 -15.43 -9.44 -14.86
N HIS A 126 -14.91 -9.07 -16.04
CA HIS A 126 -15.63 -8.25 -17.01
C HIS A 126 -16.40 -9.13 -17.98
N SER A 127 -17.64 -8.74 -18.32
CA SER A 127 -18.52 -9.49 -19.23
C SER A 127 -17.97 -9.63 -20.65
N SER A 128 -17.04 -8.76 -21.05
CA SER A 128 -16.38 -8.77 -22.37
C SER A 128 -15.11 -9.64 -22.42
N ALA A 129 -14.77 -10.36 -21.35
CA ALA A 129 -13.55 -11.16 -21.30
C ALA A 129 -13.61 -12.32 -22.31
N LYS A 130 -12.57 -12.43 -23.17
CA LYS A 130 -12.41 -13.52 -24.15
C LYS A 130 -11.67 -14.74 -23.62
N ARG A 131 -11.35 -14.73 -22.32
CA ARG A 131 -10.64 -15.78 -21.57
C ARG A 131 -11.05 -15.67 -20.10
N TRP A 132 -10.61 -16.63 -19.27
CA TRP A 132 -10.76 -16.53 -17.81
C TRP A 132 -10.23 -15.20 -17.30
N ALA A 133 -11.05 -14.50 -16.52
CA ALA A 133 -10.73 -13.14 -16.10
C ALA A 133 -9.58 -13.14 -15.07
N PRO A 134 -8.51 -12.36 -15.29
CA PRO A 134 -7.40 -12.24 -14.35
C PRO A 134 -7.80 -11.30 -13.20
N VAL A 135 -8.44 -11.88 -12.17
CA VAL A 135 -9.10 -11.12 -11.09
C VAL A 135 -8.34 -11.11 -9.77
N HIS A 136 -7.23 -11.84 -9.67
CA HIS A 136 -6.47 -12.00 -8.45
C HIS A 136 -4.99 -11.68 -8.63
N ASP A 137 -4.36 -11.37 -7.51
CA ASP A 137 -2.91 -11.37 -7.32
C ASP A 137 -2.53 -12.49 -6.35
N VAL A 138 -1.23 -12.78 -6.27
CA VAL A 138 -0.66 -13.88 -5.50
C VAL A 138 0.25 -13.30 -4.40
N LEU A 139 0.10 -13.80 -3.17
CA LEU A 139 1.08 -13.58 -2.10
C LEU A 139 1.77 -14.90 -1.74
N LEU A 140 3.10 -14.93 -1.89
CA LEU A 140 3.91 -16.06 -1.48
C LEU A 140 4.36 -15.87 -0.02
N TYR A 141 3.95 -16.76 0.87
CA TYR A 141 4.33 -16.72 2.28
C TYR A 141 5.42 -17.74 2.60
N TYR A 142 6.55 -17.26 3.13
CA TYR A 142 7.64 -18.06 3.67
C TYR A 142 7.92 -17.68 5.13
N GLY A 143 8.29 -18.69 5.93
CA GLY A 143 8.83 -18.49 7.28
C GLY A 143 10.26 -19.01 7.34
N ASN A 144 11.20 -18.22 7.87
CA ASN A 144 12.64 -18.47 7.75
C ASN A 144 13.14 -19.71 8.52
N GLY A 145 12.57 -19.96 9.70
CA GLY A 145 12.94 -21.06 10.59
C GLY A 145 11.83 -22.09 10.75
N LYS A 146 11.97 -22.95 11.77
CA LYS A 146 11.02 -24.04 12.03
C LYS A 146 9.67 -23.51 12.53
N THR A 147 9.70 -22.49 13.38
CA THR A 147 8.53 -21.96 14.10
C THR A 147 8.43 -20.45 13.90
N PRO A 148 8.03 -19.98 12.69
CA PRO A 148 7.76 -18.57 12.48
C PRO A 148 6.64 -18.08 13.39
N VAL A 149 6.66 -16.79 13.73
CA VAL A 149 5.56 -16.15 14.46
C VAL A 149 4.26 -16.34 13.67
N TRP A 150 3.23 -16.85 14.34
CA TRP A 150 1.93 -17.10 13.74
C TRP A 150 0.79 -16.87 14.73
N ASN A 151 0.02 -15.83 14.48
CA ASN A 151 -1.21 -15.49 15.18
C ASN A 151 -2.39 -15.84 14.26
N PRO A 152 -3.05 -17.01 14.42
CA PRO A 152 -3.98 -17.53 13.43
C PRO A 152 -5.14 -16.55 13.18
N PRO A 153 -5.28 -15.97 11.96
CA PRO A 153 -6.35 -15.06 11.66
C PRO A 153 -7.70 -15.78 11.74
N ARG A 154 -8.69 -15.08 12.30
CA ARG A 154 -10.05 -15.58 12.51
C ARG A 154 -11.06 -14.61 11.91
N GLU A 155 -12.11 -15.17 11.35
CA GLU A 155 -13.29 -14.48 10.85
C GLU A 155 -14.53 -14.92 11.63
N ASP A 156 -15.56 -14.07 11.60
CA ASP A 156 -16.85 -14.44 12.15
C ASP A 156 -17.50 -15.57 11.32
N TYR A 157 -18.29 -16.38 12.00
CA TYR A 157 -19.13 -17.36 11.32
C TYR A 157 -20.31 -16.64 10.67
N ASP A 158 -20.69 -17.08 9.47
CA ASP A 158 -21.95 -16.69 8.83
C ASP A 158 -23.13 -17.00 9.79
N PRO A 159 -24.01 -16.03 10.09
CA PRO A 159 -25.20 -16.26 10.89
C PRO A 159 -26.04 -17.46 10.41
N ALA A 160 -26.20 -17.64 9.09
CA ALA A 160 -26.96 -18.76 8.54
C ALA A 160 -26.27 -20.11 8.80
N TYR A 161 -24.94 -20.14 8.85
CA TYR A 161 -24.18 -21.31 9.26
C TYR A 161 -24.42 -21.60 10.75
N LEU A 162 -24.32 -20.58 11.60
CA LEU A 162 -24.55 -20.74 13.04
C LEU A 162 -25.95 -21.29 13.32
N ASP A 163 -26.98 -20.73 12.69
CA ASP A 163 -28.36 -21.14 12.91
C ASP A 163 -28.66 -22.54 12.35
N ARG A 164 -27.97 -22.94 11.27
CA ARG A 164 -28.11 -24.28 10.69
C ARG A 164 -27.52 -25.37 11.58
N TYR A 165 -26.35 -25.12 12.17
CA TYR A 165 -25.57 -26.14 12.87
C TYR A 165 -25.71 -26.06 14.40
N TYR A 166 -25.70 -24.87 14.99
CA TYR A 166 -25.80 -24.62 16.43
C TYR A 166 -27.25 -24.35 16.83
N LYS A 167 -28.07 -25.40 16.81
CA LYS A 167 -29.53 -25.32 17.01
C LYS A 167 -30.07 -26.19 18.13
N PHE A 168 -29.22 -27.01 18.74
CA PHE A 168 -29.62 -27.83 19.88
C PHE A 168 -29.48 -27.03 21.16
N ASP A 169 -30.41 -27.22 22.08
CA ASP A 169 -30.49 -26.57 23.39
C ASP A 169 -30.98 -27.63 24.38
N ASP A 170 -30.39 -27.68 25.56
CA ASP A 170 -30.80 -28.59 26.64
C ASP A 170 -31.79 -27.92 27.62
N GLY A 171 -32.26 -26.71 27.30
CA GLY A 171 -33.19 -25.90 28.09
C GLY A 171 -32.51 -24.82 28.93
N ASP A 172 -31.20 -24.62 28.77
CA ASP A 172 -30.40 -23.60 29.45
C ASP A 172 -30.13 -22.36 28.56
N GLY A 173 -30.63 -22.38 27.31
CA GLY A 173 -30.46 -21.31 26.33
C GLY A 173 -29.12 -21.34 25.60
N ARG A 174 -28.25 -22.33 25.87
CA ARG A 174 -26.91 -22.44 25.27
C ARG A 174 -26.97 -23.32 24.05
N LEU A 175 -26.89 -22.68 22.88
CA LEU A 175 -26.94 -23.38 21.61
C LEU A 175 -25.65 -24.16 21.34
N TYR A 176 -25.80 -25.43 20.96
CA TYR A 176 -24.71 -26.31 20.57
C TYR A 176 -24.99 -27.05 19.26
N TRP A 177 -23.92 -27.54 18.65
CA TRP A 177 -23.98 -28.57 17.60
C TRP A 177 -23.42 -29.89 18.13
N ARG A 178 -23.90 -31.01 17.58
CA ARG A 178 -23.45 -32.36 17.95
C ARG A 178 -22.35 -32.80 17.00
N ALA A 179 -21.12 -32.86 17.50
CA ALA A 179 -19.94 -33.28 16.74
C ALA A 179 -19.54 -34.71 17.09
N ASP A 180 -18.80 -35.36 16.19
CA ASP A 180 -18.16 -36.64 16.49
C ASP A 180 -17.14 -36.46 17.63
N ILE A 181 -17.12 -37.41 18.57
CA ILE A 181 -16.10 -37.50 19.63
C ILE A 181 -15.11 -38.65 19.36
N THR A 182 -15.15 -39.20 18.15
CA THR A 182 -14.31 -40.31 17.70
C THR A 182 -13.56 -39.96 16.42
N GLY A 183 -12.32 -40.43 16.27
CA GLY A 183 -11.53 -40.36 15.05
C GLY A 183 -11.64 -41.65 14.22
N ALA A 184 -11.27 -41.58 12.93
CA ALA A 184 -11.22 -42.74 12.06
C ALA A 184 -10.05 -43.69 12.42
N GLY A 185 -10.26 -44.99 12.20
CA GLY A 185 -9.28 -46.04 12.47
C GLY A 185 -9.28 -46.49 13.93
N THR A 186 -8.71 -47.68 14.18
CA THR A 186 -8.58 -48.23 15.53
C THR A 186 -7.22 -47.87 16.15
N ARG A 187 -7.17 -47.82 17.47
CA ARG A 187 -5.95 -47.59 18.26
C ARG A 187 -5.86 -48.65 19.35
N LYS A 188 -4.63 -49.01 19.74
CA LYS A 188 -4.37 -49.94 20.86
C LYS A 188 -4.08 -49.24 22.19
N GLY A 189 -3.93 -47.90 22.17
CA GLY A 189 -3.72 -47.09 23.36
C GLY A 189 -5.01 -46.74 24.10
N SER A 190 -4.95 -45.80 25.04
CA SER A 190 -6.08 -45.36 25.88
C SER A 190 -7.31 -44.95 25.07
N THR A 191 -7.13 -44.24 23.95
CA THR A 191 -8.22 -43.83 23.05
C THR A 191 -8.92 -44.97 22.33
N GLY A 192 -8.34 -46.17 22.32
CA GLY A 192 -8.98 -47.38 21.78
C GLY A 192 -9.78 -48.18 22.80
N GLN A 193 -9.75 -47.79 24.08
CA GLN A 193 -10.45 -48.53 25.12
C GLN A 193 -11.95 -48.21 25.14
N PRO A 194 -12.81 -49.18 25.54
CA PRO A 194 -14.22 -48.89 25.77
C PRO A 194 -14.40 -47.81 26.85
N TRP A 195 -15.41 -46.96 26.67
CA TRP A 195 -15.78 -45.92 27.64
C TRP A 195 -17.29 -45.96 27.87
N ARG A 196 -17.71 -46.05 29.14
CA ARG A 196 -19.12 -46.11 29.58
C ARG A 196 -19.99 -47.09 28.79
N GLY A 197 -19.44 -48.28 28.51
CA GLY A 197 -20.13 -49.35 27.79
C GLY A 197 -20.17 -49.20 26.26
N VAL A 198 -19.45 -48.21 25.71
CA VAL A 198 -19.31 -48.01 24.25
C VAL A 198 -17.89 -48.33 23.82
N ASP A 199 -17.75 -49.20 22.82
CA ASP A 199 -16.47 -49.54 22.19
C ASP A 199 -16.39 -48.91 20.78
N PRO A 200 -15.56 -47.87 20.56
CA PRO A 200 -15.43 -47.25 19.25
C PRO A 200 -14.71 -48.15 18.24
N THR A 201 -13.93 -49.13 18.70
CA THR A 201 -13.15 -50.01 17.82
C THR A 201 -14.01 -51.03 17.09
N ALA A 202 -15.17 -51.38 17.67
CA ALA A 202 -16.18 -52.23 17.04
C ALA A 202 -16.70 -51.67 15.71
N ILE A 203 -16.57 -50.36 15.48
CA ILE A 203 -16.93 -49.69 14.22
C ILE A 203 -15.71 -49.12 13.47
N GLY A 204 -14.51 -49.60 13.78
CA GLY A 204 -13.28 -49.16 13.13
C GLY A 204 -12.85 -47.74 13.50
N ARG A 205 -13.20 -47.27 14.70
CA ARG A 205 -12.89 -45.92 15.21
C ARG A 205 -12.13 -45.98 16.54
N HIS A 206 -11.74 -44.82 17.04
CA HIS A 206 -11.18 -44.61 18.38
C HIS A 206 -11.68 -43.28 18.94
N TRP A 207 -11.62 -43.08 20.25
CA TRP A 207 -11.93 -41.78 20.87
C TRP A 207 -10.94 -40.70 20.43
N MET A 208 -11.41 -39.48 20.23
CA MET A 208 -10.50 -38.36 19.92
C MET A 208 -9.62 -37.96 21.10
N VAL A 209 -10.09 -38.22 22.31
CA VAL A 209 -9.41 -37.94 23.58
C VAL A 209 -9.45 -39.18 24.50
N PRO A 210 -8.52 -39.31 25.45
CA PRO A 210 -8.51 -40.42 26.41
C PRO A 210 -9.78 -40.50 27.28
N PRO A 211 -10.16 -41.67 27.82
CA PRO A 211 -11.37 -41.84 28.63
C PRO A 211 -11.50 -40.93 29.87
N ASP A 212 -10.39 -40.56 30.50
CA ASP A 212 -10.35 -39.60 31.62
C ASP A 212 -10.75 -38.19 31.18
N GLU A 213 -10.33 -37.75 29.99
CA GLU A 213 -10.78 -36.48 29.40
C GLU A 213 -12.25 -36.57 28.96
N LEU A 214 -12.71 -37.75 28.50
CA LEU A 214 -14.14 -37.98 28.23
C LEU A 214 -15.00 -37.88 29.49
N ASP A 215 -14.51 -38.38 30.63
CA ASP A 215 -15.20 -38.24 31.92
C ASP A 215 -15.27 -36.78 32.35
N GLN A 216 -14.22 -35.98 32.10
CA GLN A 216 -14.26 -34.54 32.33
C GLN A 216 -15.31 -33.85 31.43
N LEU A 217 -15.33 -34.15 30.13
CA LEU A 217 -16.32 -33.62 29.20
C LEU A 217 -17.76 -34.00 29.60
N ASP A 218 -17.97 -35.22 30.10
CA ASP A 218 -19.29 -35.67 30.59
C ASP A 218 -19.70 -34.90 31.85
N ALA A 219 -18.77 -34.73 32.80
CA ALA A 219 -18.99 -33.95 34.01
C ALA A 219 -19.30 -32.46 33.72
N GLU A 220 -18.69 -31.90 32.67
CA GLU A 220 -18.98 -30.54 32.19
C GLU A 220 -20.27 -30.43 31.35
N GLY A 221 -21.02 -31.53 31.19
CA GLY A 221 -22.25 -31.56 30.39
C GLY A 221 -22.00 -31.41 28.88
N ARG A 222 -20.77 -31.65 28.42
CA ARG A 222 -20.35 -31.55 27.01
C ARG A 222 -20.60 -32.83 26.21
N ILE A 223 -21.20 -33.87 26.80
CA ILE A 223 -21.54 -35.11 26.10
C ILE A 223 -23.04 -35.16 25.84
N TYR A 224 -23.40 -35.40 24.57
CA TYR A 224 -24.75 -35.77 24.18
C TYR A 224 -24.84 -37.29 24.10
N TRP A 225 -25.74 -37.87 24.91
CA TRP A 225 -26.01 -39.29 24.95
C TRP A 225 -27.22 -39.64 24.06
N PRO A 226 -27.01 -40.24 22.87
CA PRO A 226 -28.10 -40.65 22.01
C PRO A 226 -28.84 -41.89 22.57
N PRO A 227 -29.98 -42.28 21.97
CA PRO A 227 -30.65 -43.54 22.31
C PRO A 227 -29.70 -44.74 22.27
N LYS A 228 -30.00 -45.75 23.11
CA LYS A 228 -29.17 -46.93 23.34
C LYS A 228 -28.65 -47.57 22.04
N GLY A 229 -27.35 -47.86 22.01
CA GLY A 229 -26.68 -48.49 20.86
C GLY A 229 -26.08 -47.51 19.83
N LYS A 230 -26.20 -46.19 20.06
CA LYS A 230 -25.55 -45.16 19.23
C LYS A 230 -24.34 -44.54 19.93
N MET A 231 -23.43 -44.00 19.13
CA MET A 231 -22.18 -43.40 19.62
C MET A 231 -22.45 -42.03 20.29
N PRO A 232 -21.94 -41.78 21.51
CA PRO A 232 -22.01 -40.46 22.12
C PRO A 232 -21.36 -39.40 21.23
N GLN A 233 -21.83 -38.16 21.38
CA GLN A 233 -21.40 -37.03 20.57
C GLN A 233 -20.90 -35.89 21.48
N HIS A 234 -19.94 -35.12 21.00
CA HIS A 234 -19.46 -33.92 21.68
C HIS A 234 -20.41 -32.76 21.40
N LYS A 235 -20.99 -32.16 22.44
CA LYS A 235 -21.66 -30.86 22.37
C LYS A 235 -20.59 -29.78 22.30
N ARG A 236 -20.48 -29.11 21.16
CA ARG A 236 -19.66 -27.89 21.07
C ARG A 236 -20.59 -26.68 21.08
N TYR A 237 -20.44 -25.83 22.08
CA TYR A 237 -21.30 -24.68 22.26
C TYR A 237 -20.92 -23.54 21.33
N ARG A 238 -21.91 -22.74 20.93
CA ARG A 238 -21.75 -21.58 20.05
C ARG A 238 -20.86 -20.51 20.68
N GLU A 239 -20.96 -20.33 22.00
CA GLU A 239 -20.15 -19.39 22.79
C GLU A 239 -18.66 -19.78 22.86
N ASP A 240 -18.32 -21.06 22.69
CA ASP A 240 -16.94 -21.54 22.70
C ASP A 240 -16.20 -21.27 21.36
N LEU A 241 -16.90 -20.74 20.36
CA LEU A 241 -16.34 -20.54 19.02
C LEU A 241 -15.35 -19.37 18.98
N LYS A 242 -14.09 -19.68 18.66
CA LYS A 242 -13.00 -18.72 18.50
C LYS A 242 -12.94 -18.09 17.09
N GLY A 243 -14.05 -18.09 16.35
CA GLY A 243 -14.11 -17.71 14.94
C GLY A 243 -13.59 -18.77 13.97
N LYS A 244 -13.99 -18.63 12.70
CA LYS A 244 -13.57 -19.47 11.58
C LYS A 244 -12.13 -19.12 11.20
N ALA A 245 -11.29 -20.13 11.00
CA ALA A 245 -9.95 -19.89 10.48
C ALA A 245 -10.02 -19.31 9.05
N VAL A 246 -9.24 -18.26 8.80
CA VAL A 246 -9.14 -17.64 7.47
C VAL A 246 -8.41 -18.58 6.51
N SER A 247 -8.93 -18.71 5.29
CA SER A 247 -8.33 -19.53 4.23
C SER A 247 -7.20 -18.78 3.50
N ASP A 248 -6.52 -19.48 2.61
CA ASP A 248 -5.56 -18.93 1.65
C ASP A 248 -6.22 -18.26 0.44
N ILE A 249 -7.55 -18.29 0.32
CA ILE A 249 -8.31 -17.48 -0.65
C ILE A 249 -8.94 -16.30 0.09
N TRP A 250 -8.51 -15.08 -0.27
CA TRP A 250 -9.02 -13.82 0.28
C TRP A 250 -9.86 -13.12 -0.78
N ALA A 251 -11.19 -13.20 -0.63
CA ALA A 251 -12.17 -12.70 -1.61
C ALA A 251 -13.03 -11.54 -1.08
N GLU A 252 -12.92 -11.26 0.21
CA GLU A 252 -13.68 -10.29 0.98
C GLU A 252 -12.94 -8.96 1.19
N ILE A 253 -11.62 -8.94 0.94
CA ILE A 253 -10.84 -7.70 0.95
C ILE A 253 -10.84 -7.12 -0.47
N ASP A 254 -11.62 -6.07 -0.69
CA ASP A 254 -11.64 -5.37 -1.98
C ASP A 254 -10.42 -4.47 -2.18
N ARG A 255 -10.09 -4.16 -3.44
CA ARG A 255 -9.17 -3.07 -3.76
C ARG A 255 -9.72 -1.72 -3.27
N ILE A 256 -8.83 -0.76 -3.06
CA ILE A 256 -9.22 0.59 -2.64
C ILE A 256 -10.17 1.22 -3.68
N ASN A 257 -11.29 1.73 -3.17
CA ASN A 257 -12.25 2.50 -3.96
C ASN A 257 -11.59 3.83 -4.41
N PRO A 258 -11.67 4.24 -5.68
CA PRO A 258 -11.10 5.50 -6.15
C PRO A 258 -11.52 6.76 -5.37
N VAL A 259 -12.70 6.75 -4.74
CA VAL A 259 -13.20 7.85 -3.89
C VAL A 259 -13.19 7.50 -2.39
N GLY A 260 -12.49 6.44 -2.01
CA GLY A 260 -12.41 5.99 -0.62
C GLY A 260 -11.53 6.91 0.23
N ALA A 261 -11.88 7.08 1.51
CA ALA A 261 -11.13 7.93 2.45
C ALA A 261 -9.66 7.49 2.65
N GLU A 262 -9.35 6.21 2.43
CA GLU A 262 -7.99 5.65 2.49
C GLU A 262 -7.11 6.06 1.30
N ARG A 263 -7.71 6.53 0.19
CA ARG A 263 -7.00 6.78 -1.06
C ARG A 263 -6.05 7.96 -0.93
N LEU A 264 -4.77 7.73 -1.23
CA LEU A 264 -3.73 8.77 -1.24
C LEU A 264 -3.38 9.30 -2.64
N GLY A 265 -4.01 8.76 -3.68
CA GLY A 265 -3.68 9.04 -5.08
C GLY A 265 -2.51 8.20 -5.63
N TYR A 266 -1.65 7.66 -4.77
CA TYR A 266 -0.54 6.81 -5.22
C TYR A 266 -1.02 5.59 -6.03
N PRO A 267 -0.46 5.31 -7.22
CA PRO A 267 -0.89 4.18 -8.03
C PRO A 267 -0.60 2.88 -7.29
N THR A 268 -1.39 1.85 -7.61
CA THR A 268 -1.21 0.50 -7.07
C THR A 268 -1.24 0.38 -5.53
N GLN A 269 -1.69 1.42 -4.81
CA GLN A 269 -1.88 1.41 -3.36
C GLN A 269 -2.73 0.19 -2.94
N LYS A 270 -2.17 -0.60 -2.02
CA LYS A 270 -2.84 -1.75 -1.42
C LYS A 270 -3.72 -1.29 -0.24
N PRO A 271 -4.87 -1.94 -0.02
CA PRO A 271 -5.82 -1.59 1.06
C PRO A 271 -5.25 -1.93 2.44
N GLU A 272 -5.44 -1.06 3.43
CA GLU A 272 -4.95 -1.24 4.80
C GLU A 272 -5.39 -2.60 5.39
N ALA A 273 -6.62 -3.05 5.14
CA ALA A 273 -7.14 -4.34 5.63
C ALA A 273 -6.32 -5.55 5.16
N LEU A 274 -5.76 -5.51 3.95
CA LEU A 274 -4.90 -6.57 3.42
C LEU A 274 -3.61 -6.68 4.24
N LEU A 275 -2.96 -5.53 4.48
CA LEU A 275 -1.70 -5.48 5.22
C LEU A 275 -1.95 -5.72 6.71
N GLU A 276 -3.07 -5.26 7.26
CA GLU A 276 -3.42 -5.49 8.66
C GLU A 276 -3.51 -6.98 8.97
N ARG A 277 -4.14 -7.75 8.08
CA ARG A 277 -4.21 -9.21 8.22
C ARG A 277 -2.82 -9.84 8.24
N ILE A 278 -1.94 -9.46 7.32
CA ILE A 278 -0.58 -9.98 7.22
C ILE A 278 0.24 -9.62 8.47
N VAL A 279 0.25 -8.34 8.83
CA VAL A 279 1.04 -7.82 9.96
C VAL A 279 0.58 -8.44 11.27
N ARG A 280 -0.73 -8.58 11.50
CA ARG A 280 -1.24 -9.25 12.71
C ARG A 280 -0.87 -10.73 12.75
N ALA A 281 -0.95 -11.43 11.61
CA ALA A 281 -0.71 -12.85 11.54
C ALA A 281 0.75 -13.23 11.80
N SER A 282 1.71 -12.38 11.41
CA SER A 282 3.13 -12.74 11.39
C SER A 282 4.05 -11.78 12.16
N SER A 283 3.49 -10.95 13.05
CA SER A 283 4.27 -10.11 13.97
C SER A 283 3.47 -9.77 15.23
N ASN A 284 4.17 -9.31 16.26
CA ASN A 284 3.65 -8.82 17.53
C ASN A 284 3.99 -7.34 17.74
N PRO A 285 3.33 -6.63 18.66
CA PRO A 285 3.76 -5.28 19.05
C PRO A 285 5.25 -5.24 19.44
N GLY A 286 5.97 -4.23 18.97
CA GLY A 286 7.42 -4.08 19.15
C GLY A 286 8.29 -4.80 18.11
N ASP A 287 7.74 -5.73 17.32
CA ASP A 287 8.48 -6.35 16.21
C ASP A 287 8.80 -5.33 15.11
N ILE A 288 9.87 -5.58 14.34
CA ILE A 288 10.31 -4.72 13.25
C ILE A 288 9.72 -5.21 11.92
N VAL A 289 8.90 -4.37 11.29
CA VAL A 289 8.31 -4.60 9.97
C VAL A 289 9.08 -3.82 8.91
N LEU A 290 9.61 -4.52 7.91
CA LEU A 290 10.29 -3.92 6.75
C LEU A 290 9.38 -3.99 5.52
N ASP A 291 9.26 -2.86 4.83
CA ASP A 291 8.77 -2.81 3.45
C ASP A 291 9.85 -2.21 2.54
N PRO A 292 10.55 -3.03 1.73
CA PRO A 292 11.64 -2.57 0.89
C PRO A 292 11.17 -2.02 -0.47
N PHE A 293 9.86 -1.97 -0.72
CA PHE A 293 9.23 -1.40 -1.91
C PHE A 293 7.99 -0.60 -1.50
N CYS A 294 8.17 0.28 -0.51
CA CYS A 294 7.06 0.72 0.32
C CYS A 294 6.09 1.69 -0.38
N GLY A 295 6.49 2.39 -1.45
CA GLY A 295 5.62 3.28 -2.20
C GLY A 295 4.92 4.30 -1.32
N CYS A 296 3.59 4.25 -1.25
CA CYS A 296 2.80 5.11 -0.35
C CYS A 296 2.74 4.66 1.11
N GLY A 297 3.46 3.61 1.48
CA GLY A 297 3.69 3.17 2.84
C GLY A 297 2.49 2.54 3.53
N THR A 298 1.60 1.82 2.82
CA THR A 298 0.46 1.16 3.49
C THR A 298 0.92 0.18 4.56
N THR A 299 1.90 -0.67 4.25
CA THR A 299 2.48 -1.62 5.21
C THR A 299 3.02 -0.90 6.45
N ILE A 300 3.75 0.19 6.23
CA ILE A 300 4.40 0.99 7.26
C ILE A 300 3.36 1.68 8.17
N ALA A 301 2.34 2.29 7.57
CA ALA A 301 1.24 2.91 8.28
C ALA A 301 0.49 1.90 9.16
N VAL A 302 0.16 0.74 8.61
CA VAL A 302 -0.51 -0.34 9.36
C VAL A 302 0.39 -0.86 10.49
N ALA A 303 1.68 -1.11 10.23
CA ALA A 303 2.63 -1.53 11.25
C ALA A 303 2.67 -0.54 12.43
N HIS A 304 2.74 0.76 12.13
CA HIS A 304 2.75 1.81 13.14
C HIS A 304 1.45 1.87 13.97
N GLN A 305 0.29 1.83 13.32
CA GLN A 305 -1.01 1.79 14.01
C GLN A 305 -1.12 0.58 14.94
N LEU A 306 -0.57 -0.54 14.49
CA LEU A 306 -0.51 -1.80 15.21
C LEU A 306 0.63 -1.85 16.26
N LYS A 307 1.36 -0.75 16.51
CA LYS A 307 2.43 -0.66 17.51
C LYS A 307 3.62 -1.56 17.21
N ARG A 308 3.96 -1.73 15.94
CA ARG A 308 5.22 -2.32 15.48
C ARG A 308 6.21 -1.20 15.17
N GLU A 309 7.49 -1.51 15.32
CA GLU A 309 8.56 -0.72 14.74
C GLU A 309 8.60 -0.97 13.23
N TRP A 310 9.13 -0.01 12.46
CA TRP A 310 9.07 -0.12 11.01
C TRP A 310 10.26 0.54 10.31
N ILE A 311 10.56 0.03 9.12
CA ILE A 311 11.53 0.60 8.18
C ILE A 311 10.91 0.55 6.77
N GLY A 312 10.89 1.69 6.08
CA GLY A 312 10.42 1.77 4.69
C GLY A 312 11.56 2.12 3.74
N ILE A 313 11.63 1.47 2.58
CA ILE A 313 12.59 1.82 1.52
C ILE A 313 11.86 1.99 0.20
N ASP A 314 12.10 3.11 -0.48
CA ASP A 314 11.67 3.31 -1.85
C ASP A 314 12.74 4.08 -2.63
N ILE A 315 12.89 3.81 -3.92
CA ILE A 315 13.83 4.56 -4.76
C ILE A 315 13.29 5.95 -5.14
N SER A 316 11.97 6.16 -5.03
CA SER A 316 11.28 7.38 -5.40
C SER A 316 11.28 8.39 -4.24
N PRO A 317 11.92 9.56 -4.40
CA PRO A 317 11.81 10.66 -3.43
C PRO A 317 10.35 11.10 -3.25
N THR A 318 9.56 11.03 -4.32
CA THR A 318 8.13 11.34 -4.31
C THR A 318 7.37 10.43 -3.34
N ALA A 319 7.65 9.12 -3.37
CA ALA A 319 7.06 8.13 -2.47
C ALA A 319 7.47 8.39 -1.01
N VAL A 320 8.76 8.63 -0.76
CA VAL A 320 9.29 8.92 0.58
C VAL A 320 8.67 10.19 1.17
N ASN A 321 8.53 11.25 0.39
CA ASN A 321 7.86 12.48 0.85
C ASN A 321 6.38 12.27 1.17
N LEU A 322 5.67 11.47 0.37
CA LEU A 322 4.27 11.09 0.65
C LEU A 322 4.17 10.39 2.00
N MET A 323 5.00 9.37 2.19
CA MET A 323 5.02 8.59 3.42
C MET A 323 5.39 9.44 4.62
N LYS A 324 6.41 10.30 4.51
CA LYS A 324 6.79 11.22 5.60
C LYS A 324 5.58 12.03 6.08
N ARG A 325 4.81 12.61 5.14
CA ARG A 325 3.57 13.35 5.45
C ARG A 325 2.50 12.44 6.06
N ARG A 326 2.26 11.26 5.48
CA ARG A 326 1.27 10.28 5.98
C ARG A 326 1.57 9.87 7.42
N MET A 327 2.82 9.50 7.69
CA MET A 327 3.28 8.99 8.97
C MET A 327 3.30 10.10 10.03
N THR A 328 3.73 11.31 9.68
CA THR A 328 3.65 12.49 10.57
C THR A 328 2.20 12.77 10.98
N LYS A 329 1.24 12.67 10.04
CA LYS A 329 -0.20 12.82 10.34
C LYS A 329 -0.72 11.73 11.29
N GLN A 330 -0.10 10.56 11.33
CA GLN A 330 -0.41 9.49 12.28
C GLN A 330 0.32 9.64 13.62
N GLY A 331 1.08 10.72 13.82
CA GLY A 331 1.82 10.99 15.05
C GLY A 331 3.16 10.27 15.15
N ALA A 332 3.68 9.69 14.07
CA ALA A 332 5.01 9.11 14.05
C ALA A 332 6.08 10.20 13.97
N THR A 333 7.16 10.06 14.74
CA THR A 333 8.42 10.76 14.49
C THR A 333 9.13 10.04 13.34
N VAL A 334 9.35 10.75 12.23
CA VAL A 334 9.87 10.14 10.99
C VAL A 334 11.22 10.72 10.63
N LYS A 335 12.23 9.86 10.54
CA LYS A 335 13.51 10.20 9.91
C LYS A 335 13.45 9.81 8.43
N ALA A 336 13.81 10.71 7.53
CA ALA A 336 13.92 10.42 6.10
C ALA A 336 15.38 10.58 5.67
N GLU A 337 15.95 9.55 5.05
CA GLU A 337 17.35 9.51 4.64
C GLU A 337 17.48 9.30 3.13
N GLY A 338 18.57 9.77 2.53
CA GLY A 338 18.86 9.58 1.10
C GLY A 338 18.00 10.40 0.14
N LEU A 339 17.18 11.34 0.65
CA LEU A 339 16.45 12.27 -0.20
C LEU A 339 17.44 13.16 -0.98
N PRO A 340 17.16 13.47 -2.27
CA PRO A 340 18.02 14.30 -3.07
C PRO A 340 17.95 15.75 -2.56
N ILE A 341 19.07 16.20 -2.01
CA ILE A 341 19.21 17.55 -1.42
C ILE A 341 20.21 18.41 -2.19
N SER A 342 21.16 17.82 -2.93
CA SER A 342 22.13 18.58 -3.71
C SER A 342 21.71 18.76 -5.18
N ALA A 343 22.24 19.80 -5.83
CA ALA A 343 22.05 19.99 -7.27
C ALA A 343 22.58 18.79 -8.08
N THR A 344 23.61 18.09 -7.60
CA THR A 344 24.15 16.88 -8.24
C THR A 344 23.15 15.73 -8.18
N ASP A 345 22.52 15.50 -7.02
CA ASP A 345 21.50 14.45 -6.84
C ASP A 345 20.28 14.73 -7.72
N LEU A 346 19.86 15.99 -7.79
CA LEU A 346 18.71 16.39 -8.62
C LEU A 346 18.95 16.20 -10.12
N LYS A 347 20.21 16.24 -10.58
CA LYS A 347 20.56 15.95 -11.98
C LYS A 347 20.46 14.47 -12.31
N SER A 348 20.75 13.58 -11.36
CA SER A 348 20.71 12.13 -11.59
C SER A 348 19.31 11.54 -11.48
N LEU A 349 18.34 12.30 -10.96
CA LEU A 349 16.94 11.91 -10.93
C LEU A 349 16.40 11.64 -12.34
N ARG A 350 15.48 10.67 -12.43
CA ARG A 350 14.66 10.50 -13.64
C ARG A 350 13.91 11.82 -13.93
N PRO A 351 13.70 12.20 -15.19
CA PRO A 351 13.11 13.50 -15.54
C PRO A 351 11.79 13.82 -14.82
N PHE A 352 10.95 12.80 -14.63
CA PHE A 352 9.68 12.97 -13.93
C PHE A 352 9.84 13.13 -12.41
N GLU A 353 10.82 12.47 -11.78
CA GLU A 353 11.10 12.63 -10.34
C GLU A 353 11.67 14.03 -10.09
N PHE A 354 12.52 14.52 -10.98
CA PHE A 354 13.01 15.89 -10.93
C PHE A 354 11.86 16.90 -11.06
N GLN A 355 10.94 16.68 -11.99
CA GLN A 355 9.74 17.51 -12.12
C GLN A 355 8.87 17.48 -10.86
N ASN A 356 8.61 16.30 -10.31
CA ASN A 356 7.85 16.15 -9.07
C ASN A 356 8.54 16.87 -7.92
N TRP A 357 9.85 16.74 -7.80
CA TRP A 357 10.63 17.46 -6.80
C TRP A 357 10.43 18.96 -6.94
N VAL A 358 10.54 19.53 -8.15
CA VAL A 358 10.33 20.96 -8.39
C VAL A 358 8.92 21.38 -8.00
N ILE A 359 7.88 20.70 -8.48
CA ILE A 359 6.48 21.05 -8.21
C ILE A 359 6.18 20.94 -6.71
N GLN A 360 6.66 19.91 -6.02
CA GLN A 360 6.49 19.77 -4.57
C GLN A 360 7.24 20.87 -3.80
N ARG A 361 8.44 21.21 -4.25
CA ARG A 361 9.28 22.23 -3.60
C ARG A 361 8.56 23.57 -3.57
N VAL A 362 7.92 23.94 -4.67
CA VAL A 362 7.18 25.19 -4.81
C VAL A 362 5.72 25.10 -4.33
N ILE A 363 5.34 24.00 -3.67
CA ILE A 363 3.97 23.75 -3.19
C ILE A 363 2.97 23.78 -4.36
N GLY A 364 3.42 23.56 -5.58
CA GLY A 364 2.60 23.65 -6.78
C GLY A 364 1.63 22.49 -6.93
N THR A 365 0.69 22.66 -7.84
CA THR A 365 -0.15 21.60 -8.40
C THR A 365 0.39 21.20 -9.75
N HIS A 366 0.20 19.94 -10.12
CA HIS A 366 0.63 19.49 -11.42
C HIS A 366 -0.36 19.82 -12.54
N SER A 367 0.09 19.85 -13.80
CA SER A 367 -0.82 20.06 -14.93
C SER A 367 -1.65 18.79 -15.21
N PRO A 368 -2.98 18.89 -15.36
CA PRO A 368 -3.86 17.74 -15.58
C PRO A 368 -3.81 17.17 -17.02
N ARG A 369 -3.08 17.77 -17.97
CA ARG A 369 -2.95 17.26 -19.35
C ARG A 369 -1.50 17.32 -19.86
N LYS A 370 -1.05 16.25 -20.53
CA LYS A 370 0.23 16.25 -21.27
C LYS A 370 0.09 16.65 -22.74
N SER A 371 -1.09 16.50 -23.34
CA SER A 371 -1.36 16.85 -24.74
C SER A 371 -2.27 18.08 -24.85
N GLY A 372 -1.70 19.20 -25.29
CA GLY A 372 -2.42 20.46 -25.54
C GLY A 372 -1.79 21.69 -24.90
N ASP A 373 -0.98 21.49 -23.85
CA ASP A 373 -0.61 22.57 -22.92
C ASP A 373 0.75 23.22 -23.25
N MET A 374 1.32 22.90 -24.43
CA MET A 374 2.55 23.52 -24.98
C MET A 374 3.75 23.57 -24.02
N GLY A 375 3.84 22.62 -23.07
CA GLY A 375 4.96 22.49 -22.15
C GLY A 375 4.76 23.12 -20.77
N ILE A 376 3.53 23.37 -20.33
CA ILE A 376 3.22 23.63 -18.91
C ILE A 376 3.29 22.30 -18.14
N ASP A 377 4.12 22.30 -17.09
CA ASP A 377 4.44 21.13 -16.27
C ASP A 377 3.67 21.10 -14.95
N GLY A 378 3.22 22.27 -14.48
CA GLY A 378 2.41 22.47 -13.28
C GLY A 378 2.02 23.93 -13.09
N TYR A 379 1.45 24.24 -11.93
CA TYR A 379 0.95 25.54 -11.56
C TYR A 379 1.34 25.88 -10.12
N SER A 380 1.62 27.15 -9.82
CA SER A 380 1.81 27.60 -8.44
C SER A 380 0.51 27.50 -7.64
N PHE A 381 0.60 27.22 -6.33
CA PHE A 381 -0.59 26.95 -5.52
C PHE A 381 -1.63 28.09 -5.53
N PHE A 382 -1.20 29.32 -5.24
CA PHE A 382 -2.10 30.45 -4.94
C PHE A 382 -2.64 31.10 -6.20
N GLU A 383 -1.73 31.55 -7.06
CA GLU A 383 -2.09 32.32 -8.24
C GLU A 383 -2.36 31.43 -9.47
N GLN A 384 -2.14 30.11 -9.34
CA GLN A 384 -2.26 29.15 -10.43
C GLN A 384 -1.44 29.61 -11.64
N LEU A 385 -0.21 30.09 -11.39
CA LEU A 385 0.69 30.57 -12.44
C LEU A 385 1.40 29.39 -13.09
N PRO A 386 1.54 29.34 -14.43
CA PRO A 386 2.15 28.20 -15.10
C PRO A 386 3.61 28.04 -14.70
N ILE A 387 4.03 26.79 -14.56
CA ILE A 387 5.40 26.38 -14.27
C ILE A 387 5.83 25.43 -15.38
N GLN A 388 6.98 25.68 -15.99
CA GLN A 388 7.67 24.75 -16.87
C GLN A 388 8.98 24.30 -16.22
N VAL A 389 9.25 23.00 -16.28
CA VAL A 389 10.43 22.39 -15.68
C VAL A 389 11.33 21.84 -16.76
N LYS A 390 12.62 22.21 -16.72
CA LYS A 390 13.65 21.70 -17.61
C LYS A 390 14.82 21.17 -16.80
N GLN A 391 15.03 19.87 -16.84
CA GLN A 391 16.22 19.22 -16.28
C GLN A 391 17.44 19.46 -17.20
N SER A 392 17.88 20.71 -17.32
CA SER A 392 18.92 21.14 -18.26
C SER A 392 19.79 22.26 -17.68
N GLU A 393 21.07 22.27 -18.07
CA GLU A 393 22.06 23.28 -17.70
C GLU A 393 22.21 24.40 -18.75
N SER A 394 21.40 24.41 -19.80
CA SER A 394 21.59 25.36 -20.89
C SER A 394 20.27 25.74 -21.55
N VAL A 395 19.28 26.10 -20.72
CA VAL A 395 17.99 26.55 -21.23
C VAL A 395 18.16 27.84 -22.05
N GLY A 396 17.77 27.75 -23.31
CA GLY A 396 17.97 28.80 -24.32
C GLY A 396 16.72 29.62 -24.62
N ARG A 397 16.91 30.67 -25.44
CA ARG A 397 15.87 31.59 -25.92
C ARG A 397 14.57 30.89 -26.37
N ASN A 398 14.69 29.83 -27.18
CA ASN A 398 13.53 29.16 -27.77
C ASN A 398 12.58 28.56 -26.71
N VAL A 399 13.11 28.15 -25.56
CA VAL A 399 12.28 27.61 -24.47
C VAL A 399 11.45 28.74 -23.84
N VAL A 400 12.07 29.89 -23.62
CA VAL A 400 11.40 31.09 -23.07
C VAL A 400 10.30 31.58 -24.01
N ASP A 401 10.59 31.69 -25.30
CA ASP A 401 9.65 32.13 -26.33
C ASP A 401 8.42 31.20 -26.46
N ASN A 402 8.67 29.88 -26.49
CA ASN A 402 7.59 28.89 -26.51
C ASN A 402 6.73 28.94 -25.24
N PHE A 403 7.37 29.14 -24.08
CA PHE A 403 6.66 29.20 -22.81
C PHE A 403 5.89 30.51 -22.63
N GLU A 404 6.39 31.66 -23.11
CA GLU A 404 5.64 32.92 -23.19
C GLU A 404 4.30 32.71 -23.88
N THR A 405 4.31 32.03 -25.04
CA THR A 405 3.09 31.67 -25.78
C THR A 405 2.15 30.78 -24.95
N ALA A 406 2.68 29.84 -24.18
CA ALA A 406 1.88 28.96 -23.33
C ALA A 406 1.22 29.73 -22.17
N VAL A 407 1.97 30.65 -21.53
CA VAL A 407 1.47 31.52 -20.45
C VAL A 407 0.36 32.42 -20.96
N GLU A 408 0.55 33.06 -22.12
CA GLU A 408 -0.48 33.90 -22.75
C GLU A 408 -1.77 33.12 -23.03
N ARG A 409 -1.66 31.91 -23.61
CA ARG A 409 -2.81 31.04 -23.90
C ARG A 409 -3.54 30.59 -22.65
N SER A 410 -2.85 30.44 -21.52
CA SER A 410 -3.47 30.15 -20.23
C SER A 410 -4.21 31.35 -19.62
N GLY A 411 -4.11 32.53 -20.23
CA GLY A 411 -4.72 33.77 -19.73
C GLY A 411 -4.00 34.34 -18.51
N LYS A 412 -2.76 33.92 -18.26
CA LYS A 412 -1.96 34.35 -17.11
C LYS A 412 -0.96 35.42 -17.53
N HIS A 413 -0.65 36.32 -16.61
CA HIS A 413 0.24 37.45 -16.86
C HIS A 413 1.71 37.14 -16.49
N MET A 414 1.97 35.98 -15.89
CA MET A 414 3.27 35.57 -15.39
C MET A 414 3.39 34.05 -15.40
N GLY A 415 4.62 33.55 -15.54
CA GLY A 415 4.93 32.13 -15.40
C GLY A 415 6.40 31.90 -15.04
N TYR A 416 6.70 30.68 -14.60
CA TYR A 416 8.01 30.29 -14.11
C TYR A 416 8.64 29.23 -15.01
N ILE A 417 9.91 29.41 -15.34
CA ILE A 417 10.74 28.33 -15.91
C ILE A 417 11.78 27.95 -14.86
N VAL A 418 11.80 26.67 -14.48
CA VAL A 418 12.77 26.12 -13.53
C VAL A 418 13.80 25.27 -14.27
N ALA A 419 15.09 25.56 -14.08
CA ALA A 419 16.19 24.82 -14.68
C ALA A 419 17.50 24.91 -13.87
N PHE A 420 18.52 24.12 -14.20
CA PHE A 420 19.82 24.24 -13.54
C PHE A 420 20.55 25.54 -13.95
N SER A 421 20.45 25.92 -15.22
CA SER A 421 20.98 27.19 -15.70
C SER A 421 20.35 27.66 -17.01
N PHE A 422 20.49 28.95 -17.26
CA PHE A 422 19.92 29.68 -18.39
C PHE A 422 21.04 30.35 -19.17
N THR A 423 20.92 30.35 -20.49
CA THR A 423 21.86 31.06 -21.35
C THR A 423 21.56 32.56 -21.37
N ARG A 424 22.52 33.39 -21.82
CA ARG A 424 22.31 34.82 -22.02
C ARG A 424 21.07 35.12 -22.88
N GLY A 425 20.86 34.36 -23.95
CA GLY A 425 19.70 34.53 -24.83
C GLY A 425 18.36 34.26 -24.15
N ALA A 426 18.31 33.39 -23.13
CA ALA A 426 17.11 33.17 -22.34
C ALA A 426 16.79 34.40 -21.46
N HIS A 427 17.79 34.98 -20.80
CA HIS A 427 17.62 36.21 -20.02
C HIS A 427 17.18 37.40 -20.90
N GLU A 428 17.79 37.56 -22.08
CA GLU A 428 17.42 38.61 -23.03
C GLU A 428 16.00 38.44 -23.60
N GLU A 429 15.52 37.20 -23.78
CA GLU A 429 14.13 36.96 -24.19
C GLU A 429 13.14 37.21 -23.06
N ALA A 430 13.43 36.76 -21.84
CA ALA A 430 12.56 37.02 -20.67
C ALA A 430 12.39 38.53 -20.42
N ALA A 431 13.47 39.31 -20.55
CA ALA A 431 13.42 40.77 -20.48
C ALA A 431 12.59 41.38 -21.62
N ARG A 432 12.71 40.86 -22.84
CA ARG A 432 11.91 41.29 -24.00
C ARG A 432 10.42 40.97 -23.83
N ALA A 433 10.07 39.78 -23.36
CA ALA A 433 8.69 39.39 -23.06
C ALA A 433 8.03 40.37 -22.06
N LYS A 434 8.75 40.69 -20.97
CA LYS A 434 8.32 41.69 -19.98
C LYS A 434 8.15 43.08 -20.58
N ALA A 435 9.07 43.53 -21.43
CA ALA A 435 9.01 44.84 -22.08
C ALA A 435 7.86 44.97 -23.10
N ARG A 436 7.48 43.86 -23.77
CA ARG A 436 6.30 43.82 -24.65
C ARG A 436 4.98 43.89 -23.87
N GLY A 437 5.00 43.71 -22.55
CA GLY A 437 3.82 43.77 -21.69
C GLY A 437 2.87 42.58 -21.85
N LYS A 438 3.32 41.47 -22.45
CA LYS A 438 2.46 40.30 -22.72
C LYS A 438 2.40 39.34 -21.53
N ALA A 439 3.55 38.83 -21.10
CA ALA A 439 3.69 38.01 -19.91
C ALA A 439 5.08 38.16 -19.29
N ALA A 440 5.16 38.12 -17.96
CA ALA A 440 6.43 38.09 -17.23
C ALA A 440 6.93 36.64 -17.11
N ILE A 441 8.08 36.32 -17.69
CA ILE A 441 8.70 34.99 -17.56
C ILE A 441 9.83 35.06 -16.54
N VAL A 442 9.64 34.38 -15.41
CA VAL A 442 10.61 34.34 -14.31
C VAL A 442 11.48 33.10 -14.47
N LEU A 443 12.79 33.31 -14.59
CA LEU A 443 13.78 32.24 -14.71
C LEU A 443 14.29 31.88 -13.31
N VAL A 444 14.02 30.65 -12.86
CA VAL A 444 14.34 30.17 -11.51
C VAL A 444 15.39 29.08 -11.59
N LYS A 445 16.52 29.25 -10.88
CA LYS A 445 17.56 28.22 -10.84
C LYS A 445 17.23 27.18 -9.77
N VAL A 446 17.53 25.92 -10.06
CA VAL A 446 17.42 24.83 -9.07
C VAL A 446 18.22 25.15 -7.80
N ALA A 447 19.40 25.76 -7.93
CA ALA A 447 20.20 26.20 -6.79
C ALA A 447 19.50 27.21 -5.88
N ASP A 448 18.56 28.00 -6.40
CA ASP A 448 17.75 28.93 -5.60
C ASP A 448 16.68 28.16 -4.82
N LEU A 449 16.07 27.15 -5.44
CA LEU A 449 15.09 26.28 -4.80
C LEU A 449 15.69 25.41 -3.69
N VAL A 450 16.91 24.90 -3.88
CA VAL A 450 17.66 24.15 -2.87
C VAL A 450 17.95 25.03 -1.66
N ARG A 451 18.56 26.22 -1.89
CA ARG A 451 18.90 27.16 -0.82
C ARG A 451 17.69 27.59 0.00
N LEU A 452 16.55 27.84 -0.65
CA LEU A 452 15.31 28.17 0.06
C LEU A 452 14.82 27.01 0.93
N GLY A 453 15.20 25.77 0.62
CA GLY A 453 14.80 24.58 1.38
C GLY A 453 15.53 24.47 2.67
N ASP A 454 16.84 24.61 2.59
CA ASP A 454 17.72 24.67 3.74
C ASP A 454 17.26 25.78 4.71
N LEU A 455 16.82 26.93 4.19
CA LEU A 455 16.29 28.05 4.99
C LEU A 455 14.93 27.76 5.64
N ILE A 456 14.02 27.05 4.97
CA ILE A 456 12.71 26.70 5.54
C ILE A 456 12.86 25.60 6.60
N GLU A 457 13.69 24.59 6.35
CA GLU A 457 13.90 23.48 7.29
C GLU A 457 14.70 23.91 8.54
N SER A 458 15.56 24.92 8.42
CA SER A 458 16.27 25.51 9.57
C SER A 458 15.45 26.50 10.40
N ALA A 459 14.30 26.96 9.89
CA ALA A 459 13.44 27.93 10.59
C ALA A 459 12.51 27.28 11.63
N ASP A 460 12.45 25.93 11.70
CA ASP A 460 11.59 25.20 12.65
C ASP A 460 12.14 25.17 14.09
N ASP A 461 13.35 25.73 14.37
CA ASP A 461 14.00 25.65 15.69
C ASP A 461 14.05 26.98 16.50
N ASN A 462 13.63 28.11 15.94
CA ASN A 462 13.43 29.36 16.70
C ASN A 462 12.76 30.43 15.85
N ASP A 463 11.81 31.15 16.43
CA ASP A 463 11.10 32.30 15.85
C ASP A 463 12.06 33.31 15.17
N GLN A 464 12.26 33.15 13.87
CA GLN A 464 12.52 34.21 12.88
C GLN A 464 12.70 33.55 11.50
N VAL A 465 11.62 33.49 10.71
CA VAL A 465 11.75 33.29 9.26
C VAL A 465 12.56 34.48 8.74
N PRO A 466 13.74 34.28 8.11
CA PRO A 466 14.49 35.37 7.51
C PRO A 466 13.58 36.17 6.57
N ASP A 467 13.71 37.49 6.52
CA ASP A 467 12.93 38.36 5.63
C ASP A 467 13.33 38.13 4.16
N LEU A 468 12.88 37.00 3.61
CA LEU A 468 13.09 36.54 2.24
C LEU A 468 12.42 37.47 1.21
N THR A 469 11.57 38.40 1.65
CA THR A 469 10.86 39.34 0.76
C THR A 469 11.79 40.37 0.12
N ARG A 470 12.95 40.64 0.72
CA ARG A 470 13.87 41.68 0.25
C ARG A 470 14.82 41.26 -0.86
N GLU A 471 15.22 39.99 -0.93
CA GLU A 471 16.25 39.55 -1.90
C GLU A 471 15.68 38.94 -3.18
N THR A 472 14.50 38.29 -3.15
CA THR A 472 13.90 37.68 -4.35
C THR A 472 12.35 37.67 -4.33
N PRO A 473 11.68 38.82 -4.53
CA PRO A 473 10.21 38.93 -4.44
C PRO A 473 9.43 37.98 -5.37
N ASP A 474 9.94 37.77 -6.59
CA ASP A 474 9.28 36.92 -7.60
C ASP A 474 9.39 35.43 -7.27
N LEU A 475 10.48 35.02 -6.62
CA LEU A 475 10.62 33.68 -6.04
C LEU A 475 9.64 33.53 -4.88
N MET A 476 9.50 34.50 -3.99
CA MET A 476 8.55 34.38 -2.87
C MET A 476 7.09 34.22 -3.32
N ARG A 477 6.68 34.82 -4.45
CA ARG A 477 5.35 34.57 -5.07
C ARG A 477 5.16 33.14 -5.57
N LEU A 478 6.24 32.46 -5.96
CA LEU A 478 6.21 31.05 -6.32
C LEU A 478 5.88 30.17 -5.09
N PHE A 479 6.23 30.64 -3.89
CA PHE A 479 6.07 29.93 -2.61
C PHE A 479 4.94 30.46 -1.72
N SER A 480 4.21 31.51 -2.11
CA SER A 480 3.43 32.36 -1.19
C SER A 480 2.16 31.70 -0.63
N ALA A 481 2.31 30.65 0.19
CA ALA A 481 1.44 30.30 1.32
C ALA A 481 1.90 30.97 2.62
N ALA A 482 3.17 31.37 2.68
CA ALA A 482 3.89 31.49 3.93
C ALA A 482 3.64 32.80 4.69
N GLN A 483 2.95 33.80 4.13
CA GLN A 483 2.79 35.11 4.77
C GLN A 483 1.41 35.40 5.39
N GLU A 484 0.39 34.54 5.24
CA GLU A 484 -0.98 34.88 5.70
C GLU A 484 -1.70 33.79 6.53
N ARG A 485 -0.99 32.85 7.18
CA ARG A 485 -1.66 31.88 8.07
C ARG A 485 -1.59 32.28 9.54
N GLY A 486 -2.58 33.05 9.98
CA GLY A 486 -3.08 32.97 11.35
C GLY A 486 -3.93 31.70 11.57
N PRO A 487 -4.10 31.22 12.81
CA PRO A 487 -4.57 29.86 13.12
C PRO A 487 -6.04 29.55 12.81
N ASP A 488 -6.85 30.50 12.34
CA ASP A 488 -8.29 30.29 12.12
C ASP A 488 -8.73 30.84 10.75
N ARG A 489 -8.71 29.99 9.72
CA ARG A 489 -9.62 30.10 8.56
C ARG A 489 -9.63 28.82 7.73
N ALA A 490 -10.80 28.18 7.69
CA ALA A 490 -11.05 27.03 6.82
C ALA A 490 -10.87 27.40 5.34
N LEU A 491 -10.39 26.44 4.55
CA LEU A 491 -10.28 26.54 3.09
C LEU A 491 -11.64 26.96 2.48
N PRO A 492 -11.67 27.85 1.47
CA PRO A 492 -12.90 28.12 0.75
C PRO A 492 -13.35 26.83 0.04
N MET A 493 -14.53 26.33 0.37
CA MET A 493 -15.14 25.22 -0.35
C MET A 493 -15.29 25.60 -1.83
N ALA A 494 -14.64 24.83 -2.72
CA ALA A 494 -14.97 24.86 -4.14
C ALA A 494 -16.47 24.55 -4.31
N ARG A 495 -17.20 25.45 -4.97
CA ARG A 495 -18.63 25.26 -5.26
C ARG A 495 -18.78 23.99 -6.09
N ARG A 496 -19.42 22.97 -5.52
CA ARG A 496 -19.88 21.77 -6.24
C ARG A 496 -20.78 22.20 -7.39
N ARG A 497 -20.29 22.15 -8.62
CA ARG A 497 -21.14 22.06 -9.81
C ARG A 497 -21.13 20.60 -10.28
N ASP A 498 -22.35 20.08 -10.40
CA ASP A 498 -22.73 18.80 -11.01
C ASP A 498 -22.35 17.52 -10.26
N ALA A 499 -22.90 17.39 -9.04
CA ALA A 499 -23.11 16.08 -8.45
C ALA A 499 -24.18 15.32 -9.27
N ARG A 500 -23.78 14.25 -9.96
CA ARG A 500 -24.72 13.25 -10.46
C ARG A 500 -25.52 12.67 -9.29
N PRO A 501 -26.82 12.36 -9.46
CA PRO A 501 -27.64 11.85 -8.37
C PRO A 501 -27.07 10.54 -7.79
N ALA A 502 -27.21 10.40 -6.48
CA ALA A 502 -26.71 9.26 -5.72
C ALA A 502 -27.39 7.95 -6.18
N ASN A 503 -26.63 6.84 -6.13
CA ASN A 503 -27.03 5.48 -6.54
C ASN A 503 -28.35 4.94 -5.94
N LYS A 504 -28.95 5.61 -4.95
CA LYS A 504 -30.26 5.21 -4.39
C LYS A 504 -31.43 5.51 -5.34
N GLU A 505 -31.39 6.59 -6.13
CA GLU A 505 -32.49 6.97 -7.03
C GLU A 505 -32.52 6.14 -8.33
N LEU A 506 -31.38 5.57 -8.75
CA LEU A 506 -31.30 4.65 -9.89
C LEU A 506 -31.92 3.28 -9.59
N ILE A 507 -32.02 2.88 -8.32
CA ILE A 507 -32.60 1.59 -7.93
C ILE A 507 -34.14 1.65 -7.88
N GLU A 508 -34.72 2.81 -7.57
CA GLU A 508 -36.18 2.99 -7.55
C GLU A 508 -36.78 3.14 -8.96
N SER A 509 -36.07 3.80 -9.89
CA SER A 509 -36.52 3.91 -11.29
C SER A 509 -36.52 2.57 -12.04
N ALA A 510 -35.71 1.60 -11.61
CA ALA A 510 -35.66 0.24 -12.18
C ALA A 510 -36.78 -0.67 -11.65
N ARG A 511 -37.36 -0.39 -10.47
CA ARG A 511 -38.50 -1.15 -9.93
C ARG A 511 -39.84 -0.72 -10.52
N ALA A 512 -39.98 0.53 -10.98
CA ALA A 512 -41.21 1.04 -11.59
C ALA A 512 -41.46 0.55 -13.04
N ARG A 513 -40.47 -0.07 -13.71
CA ARG A 513 -40.58 -0.52 -15.11
C ARG A 513 -40.90 -2.02 -15.29
N LYS A 514 -41.29 -2.74 -14.22
CA LYS A 514 -41.57 -4.19 -14.25
C LYS A 514 -43.05 -4.57 -14.00
N VAL A 515 -43.98 -3.66 -14.20
CA VAL A 515 -45.43 -3.95 -14.19
C VAL A 515 -46.01 -3.51 -15.52
N GLY A 516 -46.19 -4.46 -16.44
CA GLY A 516 -46.83 -4.20 -17.74
C GLY A 516 -46.21 -5.00 -18.89
N VAL A 517 -46.43 -6.31 -18.91
CA VAL A 517 -46.41 -7.07 -20.17
C VAL A 517 -47.60 -8.02 -20.13
N GLU A 518 -48.59 -7.70 -20.95
CA GLU A 518 -49.74 -8.53 -21.30
C GLU A 518 -49.29 -9.79 -22.06
N THR A 519 -49.93 -10.90 -21.73
CA THR A 519 -49.87 -12.18 -22.47
C THR A 519 -50.57 -12.07 -23.83
N PRO A 520 -49.98 -12.55 -24.94
CA PRO A 520 -50.75 -12.93 -26.12
C PRO A 520 -51.19 -14.40 -26.00
N ARG A 521 -52.48 -14.61 -26.28
CA ARG A 521 -53.15 -15.90 -26.47
C ARG A 521 -52.80 -16.51 -27.84
N ALA A 522 -52.99 -17.84 -27.87
CA ALA A 522 -53.02 -18.80 -28.99
C ALA A 522 -51.66 -19.36 -29.40
#